data_AF-A0A5J4UX09-F1
#
_entry.id   AF-A0A5J4UX09-F1
#
_cell.length_a   1.000
_cell.length_b   1.000
_cell.length_c   1.000
_cell.angle_alpha   90.00
_cell.angle_beta   90.00
_cell.angle_gamma   90.00
#
_symmetry.space_group_name_H-M   'P 1'
#
loop_
_entity.id
_entity.type
_entity.pdbx_description
1 polymer ?
#
loop_
_entity_poly.entity_id
_entity_poly.type
_entity_poly.pdbx_seq_one_letter_code
_entity_poly.pdbx_strand_id
1 'polypeptide(L)'
;MTQNVIDSLKYFGFTMNTEKSETEPSQKVIFQGWKWNLANAIVKTKPKKCLLPLHDLYNMRRWINTGTEITVKQTAKLIGKLNYLKLQFQDASLFLNTMDHQKAQAARLRGWNTTMIMNKTAIPDINWWIAKLRANIPAQLIQIPPKVIMTTNAAPSRWGSTQERDLKMIAIAYGT
;
A
#
# COMPACT_ATOMS: atom_id res chain seq x y z
N MET A 1 -11.51 -22.90 -6.62
CA MET A 1 -12.74 -22.86 -5.79
C MET A 1 -13.21 -24.29 -5.59
N THR A 2 -13.63 -24.71 -4.39
CA THR A 2 -14.08 -26.11 -4.19
C THR A 2 -15.48 -26.31 -4.78
N GLN A 3 -15.76 -27.52 -5.26
CA GLN A 3 -17.06 -27.89 -5.84
C GLN A 3 -18.22 -27.60 -4.88
N ASN A 4 -18.02 -27.87 -3.58
CA ASN A 4 -19.03 -27.59 -2.54
C ASN A 4 -19.44 -26.11 -2.46
N VAL A 5 -18.50 -25.18 -2.69
CA VAL A 5 -18.82 -23.73 -2.70
C VAL A 5 -19.65 -23.37 -3.92
N ILE A 6 -19.31 -23.95 -5.09
CA ILE A 6 -20.07 -23.77 -6.34
C ILE A 6 -21.50 -24.28 -6.16
N ASP A 7 -21.66 -25.47 -5.58
CA ASP A 7 -22.96 -26.09 -5.38
C ASP A 7 -23.79 -25.34 -4.33
N SER A 8 -23.16 -24.81 -3.29
CA SER A 8 -23.82 -23.93 -2.31
C SER A 8 -24.30 -22.62 -2.96
N LEU A 9 -23.47 -21.99 -3.79
CA LEU A 9 -23.86 -20.77 -4.51
C LEU A 9 -25.06 -21.03 -5.44
N LYS A 10 -25.05 -22.16 -6.16
CA LYS A 10 -26.19 -22.59 -6.98
C LYS A 10 -27.44 -22.87 -6.15
N TYR A 11 -27.28 -23.53 -4.99
CA TYR A 11 -28.38 -23.79 -4.06
C TYR A 11 -29.05 -22.49 -3.58
N PHE A 12 -28.26 -21.43 -3.33
CA PHE A 12 -28.78 -20.10 -3.00
C PHE A 12 -29.27 -19.29 -4.22
N GLY A 13 -29.33 -19.89 -5.42
CA GLY A 13 -29.84 -19.25 -6.62
C GLY A 13 -28.84 -18.35 -7.37
N PHE A 14 -27.56 -18.33 -6.98
CA PHE A 14 -26.54 -17.62 -7.74
C PHE A 14 -26.16 -18.40 -9.01
N THR A 15 -26.19 -17.72 -10.16
CA THR A 15 -25.68 -18.27 -11.42
C THR A 15 -24.20 -17.91 -11.59
N MET A 16 -23.34 -18.92 -11.65
CA MET A 16 -21.92 -18.73 -11.89
C MET A 16 -21.60 -18.63 -13.38
N ASN A 17 -20.82 -17.62 -13.76
CA ASN A 17 -20.22 -17.55 -15.09
C ASN A 17 -18.89 -18.32 -15.08
N THR A 18 -18.85 -19.46 -15.78
CA THR A 18 -17.66 -20.33 -15.84
C THR A 18 -16.51 -19.71 -16.65
N GLU A 19 -16.80 -18.93 -17.69
CA GLU A 19 -15.78 -18.26 -18.50
C GLU A 19 -15.00 -17.18 -17.73
N LYS A 20 -15.66 -16.51 -16.77
CA LYS A 20 -15.07 -15.45 -15.95
C LYS A 20 -14.49 -15.96 -14.63
N SER A 21 -14.73 -17.23 -14.28
CA SER A 21 -14.35 -17.79 -12.99
C SER A 21 -13.07 -18.63 -13.11
N GLU A 22 -12.06 -18.30 -12.31
CA GLU A 22 -10.90 -19.16 -12.11
C GLU A 22 -11.27 -20.28 -11.11
N THR A 23 -11.78 -21.41 -11.63
CA THR A 23 -12.22 -22.54 -10.79
C THR A 23 -11.08 -23.48 -10.42
N GLU A 24 -10.09 -23.61 -11.31
CA GLU A 24 -8.89 -24.42 -11.10
C GLU A 24 -7.90 -23.72 -10.16
N PRO A 25 -7.27 -24.45 -9.23
CA PRO A 25 -6.23 -23.89 -8.37
C PRO A 25 -5.04 -23.37 -9.19
N SER A 26 -4.72 -22.08 -9.05
CA SER A 26 -3.54 -21.46 -9.64
C SER A 26 -2.74 -20.73 -8.55
N GLN A 27 -1.41 -20.79 -8.66
CA GLN A 27 -0.51 -20.02 -7.79
C GLN A 27 -0.46 -18.54 -8.19
N LYS A 28 -0.91 -18.19 -9.39
CA LYS A 28 -0.94 -16.81 -9.90
C LYS A 28 -2.37 -16.46 -10.28
N VAL A 29 -2.97 -15.55 -9.55
CA VAL A 29 -4.37 -15.14 -9.76
C VAL A 29 -4.46 -13.63 -9.92
N ILE A 30 -5.43 -13.18 -10.71
CA ILE A 30 -5.76 -11.76 -10.84
C ILE A 30 -7.03 -11.51 -10.08
N PHE A 31 -6.93 -10.78 -8.97
CA PHE A 31 -8.08 -10.49 -8.13
C PHE A 31 -8.13 -9.01 -7.76
N GLN A 32 -9.31 -8.41 -7.94
CA GLN A 32 -9.55 -6.97 -7.74
C GLN A 32 -8.56 -6.04 -8.46
N GLY A 33 -7.98 -6.45 -9.59
CA GLY A 33 -7.00 -5.66 -10.35
C GLY A 33 -5.53 -5.82 -9.92
N TRP A 34 -5.29 -6.64 -8.91
CA TRP A 34 -3.98 -7.03 -8.41
C TRP A 34 -3.52 -8.36 -9.02
N LYS A 35 -2.21 -8.51 -9.22
CA LYS A 35 -1.57 -9.80 -9.50
C LYS A 35 -1.09 -10.38 -8.17
N TRP A 36 -1.62 -11.53 -7.82
CA TRP A 36 -1.23 -12.28 -6.63
C TRP A 36 -0.34 -13.43 -7.07
N ASN A 37 0.81 -13.58 -6.42
CA ASN A 37 1.66 -14.76 -6.50
C ASN A 37 1.61 -15.44 -5.13
N LEU A 38 0.77 -16.47 -5.02
CA LEU A 38 0.51 -17.19 -3.79
C LEU A 38 1.71 -18.04 -3.35
N ALA A 39 2.54 -18.52 -4.28
CA ALA A 39 3.73 -19.31 -3.97
C ALA A 39 4.76 -18.51 -3.15
N ASN A 40 4.91 -17.22 -3.48
CA ASN A 40 5.84 -16.33 -2.77
C ASN A 40 5.13 -15.40 -1.77
N ALA A 41 3.80 -15.50 -1.67
CA ALA A 41 2.94 -14.57 -0.94
C ALA A 41 3.20 -13.08 -1.30
N ILE A 42 3.24 -12.79 -2.60
CA ILE A 42 3.55 -11.47 -3.13
C ILE A 42 2.33 -10.89 -3.85
N VAL A 43 2.07 -9.59 -3.67
CA VAL A 43 1.04 -8.85 -4.40
C VAL A 43 1.63 -7.67 -5.18
N LYS A 44 1.17 -7.49 -6.42
CA LYS A 44 1.64 -6.42 -7.31
C LYS A 44 0.50 -5.79 -8.10
N THR A 45 0.46 -4.46 -8.18
CA THR A 45 -0.46 -3.75 -9.07
C THR A 45 -0.10 -4.02 -10.53
N LYS A 46 -1.10 -4.21 -11.39
CA LYS A 46 -0.89 -4.22 -12.84
C LYS A 46 -0.29 -2.89 -13.31
N PRO A 47 0.76 -2.87 -14.15
CA PRO A 47 1.36 -1.62 -14.63
C PRO A 47 0.36 -0.61 -15.20
N LYS A 48 -0.61 -1.08 -15.99
CA LYS A 48 -1.68 -0.24 -16.56
C LYS A 48 -2.52 0.48 -15.50
N LYS A 49 -2.71 -0.12 -14.31
CA LYS A 49 -3.47 0.49 -13.20
C LYS A 49 -2.66 1.56 -12.45
N CYS A 50 -1.32 1.58 -12.58
CA CYS A 50 -0.46 2.63 -12.02
C CYS A 50 -0.40 3.90 -12.87
N LEU A 51 -0.72 3.83 -14.17
CA LEU A 51 -0.59 4.96 -15.10
C LEU A 51 -1.51 6.14 -14.77
N LEU A 52 -2.77 5.86 -14.44
CA LEU A 52 -3.75 6.91 -14.13
C LEU A 52 -3.40 7.67 -12.84
N PRO A 53 -3.10 7.01 -11.70
CA PRO A 53 -2.62 7.71 -10.51
C PRO A 53 -1.33 8.49 -10.74
N LEU A 54 -0.38 7.96 -11.54
CA LEU A 54 0.86 8.67 -11.88
C LEU A 54 0.58 9.99 -12.61
N HIS A 55 -0.28 9.97 -13.63
CA HIS A 55 -0.65 11.17 -14.37
C HIS A 55 -1.31 12.22 -13.45
N ASP A 56 -2.23 11.80 -12.59
CA ASP A 56 -2.89 12.70 -11.65
C ASP A 56 -1.91 13.30 -10.64
N LEU A 57 -0.92 12.53 -10.17
CA LEU A 57 0.13 13.02 -9.27
C LEU A 57 1.03 14.07 -9.93
N TYR A 58 1.38 13.90 -11.21
CA TYR A 58 2.14 14.93 -11.95
C TYR A 58 1.36 16.22 -12.09
N ASN A 59 0.07 16.13 -12.43
CA ASN A 59 -0.80 17.29 -12.52
C ASN A 59 -0.94 17.97 -11.15
N MET A 60 -1.12 17.18 -10.10
CA MET A 60 -1.21 17.65 -8.72
C MET A 60 0.05 18.41 -8.31
N ARG A 61 1.24 17.85 -8.57
CA ARG A 61 2.53 18.51 -8.31
C ARG A 61 2.65 19.82 -9.10
N ARG A 62 2.24 19.82 -10.38
CA ARG A 62 2.25 21.01 -11.22
C ARG A 62 1.35 22.10 -10.63
N TRP A 63 0.11 21.78 -10.28
CA TRP A 63 -0.86 22.71 -9.71
C TRP A 63 -0.40 23.32 -8.39
N ILE A 64 0.22 22.52 -7.50
CA ILE A 64 0.80 23.04 -6.26
C ILE A 64 1.92 24.05 -6.54
N ASN A 65 2.81 23.74 -7.50
CA ASN A 65 3.92 24.62 -7.85
C ASN A 65 3.44 25.95 -8.46
N THR A 66 2.38 25.92 -9.27
CA THR A 66 1.79 27.10 -9.91
C THR A 66 0.78 27.83 -9.02
N GLY A 67 0.47 27.32 -7.82
CA GLY A 67 -0.57 27.87 -6.94
C GLY A 67 -1.98 27.78 -7.54
N THR A 68 -2.22 26.83 -8.44
CA THR A 68 -3.50 26.64 -9.11
C THR A 68 -4.55 26.14 -8.11
N GLU A 69 -5.73 26.76 -8.16
CA GLU A 69 -6.89 26.28 -7.43
C GLU A 69 -7.39 24.94 -7.96
N ILE A 70 -7.66 24.01 -7.04
CA ILE A 70 -8.17 22.67 -7.35
C ILE A 70 -9.43 22.41 -6.54
N THR A 71 -10.36 21.65 -7.10
CA THR A 71 -11.57 21.29 -6.37
C THR A 71 -11.29 20.24 -5.29
N VAL A 72 -11.99 20.33 -4.17
CA VAL A 72 -11.97 19.30 -3.11
C VAL A 72 -12.28 17.91 -3.69
N LYS A 73 -13.21 17.83 -4.64
CA LYS A 73 -13.56 16.60 -5.37
C LYS A 73 -12.39 15.99 -6.14
N GLN A 74 -11.59 16.79 -6.83
CA GLN A 74 -10.42 16.30 -7.56
C GLN A 74 -9.39 15.68 -6.60
N THR A 75 -9.11 16.34 -5.48
CA THR A 75 -8.20 15.80 -4.45
C THR A 75 -8.77 14.54 -3.82
N ALA A 76 -10.06 14.50 -3.48
CA ALA A 76 -10.72 13.31 -2.94
C ALA A 76 -10.63 12.11 -3.90
N LYS A 77 -10.84 12.35 -5.22
CA LYS A 77 -10.72 11.34 -6.26
C LYS A 77 -9.29 10.78 -6.34
N LEU A 78 -8.28 11.64 -6.25
CA LEU A 78 -6.88 11.21 -6.21
C LEU A 78 -6.60 10.36 -4.96
N ILE A 79 -7.00 10.83 -3.78
CA ILE A 79 -6.84 10.10 -2.52
C ILE A 79 -7.51 8.72 -2.60
N GLY A 80 -8.72 8.62 -3.17
CA GLY A 80 -9.41 7.36 -3.39
C GLY A 80 -8.62 6.40 -4.30
N LYS A 81 -8.04 6.91 -5.39
CA LYS A 81 -7.17 6.11 -6.29
C LYS A 81 -5.91 5.62 -5.59
N LEU A 82 -5.31 6.43 -4.72
CA LEU A 82 -4.11 6.05 -3.97
C LEU A 82 -4.44 5.11 -2.80
N ASN A 83 -5.59 5.27 -2.16
CA ASN A 83 -6.10 4.37 -1.12
C ASN A 83 -6.24 2.93 -1.61
N TYR A 84 -6.71 2.75 -2.86
CA TYR A 84 -6.75 1.43 -3.49
C TYR A 84 -5.37 0.73 -3.43
N LEU A 85 -4.28 1.49 -3.58
CA LEU A 85 -2.91 0.97 -3.66
C LEU A 85 -2.23 0.69 -2.32
N LYS A 86 -2.89 0.98 -1.19
CA LYS A 86 -2.35 0.76 0.17
C LYS A 86 -1.94 -0.68 0.43
N LEU A 87 -2.62 -1.64 -0.21
CA LEU A 87 -2.28 -3.07 -0.10
C LEU A 87 -0.83 -3.37 -0.48
N GLN A 88 -0.25 -2.62 -1.43
CA GLN A 88 1.14 -2.83 -1.87
C GLN A 88 2.16 -1.96 -1.14
N PHE A 89 1.72 -0.91 -0.45
CA PHE A 89 2.63 0.09 0.12
C PHE A 89 2.25 0.30 1.59
N GLN A 90 2.98 -0.38 2.49
CA GLN A 90 2.69 -0.36 3.93
C GLN A 90 2.63 1.08 4.50
N ASP A 91 3.53 1.96 4.06
CA ASP A 91 3.60 3.34 4.54
C ASP A 91 2.63 4.30 3.83
N ALA A 92 1.83 3.83 2.86
CA ALA A 92 1.02 4.70 2.00
C ALA A 92 0.04 5.59 2.77
N SER A 93 -0.48 5.13 3.90
CA SER A 93 -1.39 5.94 4.72
C SER A 93 -0.73 7.22 5.22
N LEU A 94 0.55 7.16 5.61
CA LEU A 94 1.29 8.32 6.10
C LEU A 94 1.38 9.41 5.04
N PHE A 95 1.73 9.02 3.81
CA PHE A 95 1.89 9.93 2.67
C PHE A 95 0.57 10.38 2.02
N LEU A 96 -0.58 10.14 2.68
CA LEU A 96 -1.86 10.72 2.29
C LEU A 96 -2.35 11.77 3.29
N ASN A 97 -1.81 11.79 4.50
CA ASN A 97 -2.31 12.62 5.60
C ASN A 97 -2.33 14.10 5.24
N THR A 98 -1.26 14.62 4.61
CA THR A 98 -1.18 16.05 4.25
C THR A 98 -2.30 16.46 3.29
N MET A 99 -2.51 15.67 2.23
CA MET A 99 -3.56 15.95 1.24
C MET A 99 -4.95 15.77 1.83
N ASP A 100 -5.16 14.71 2.62
CA ASP A 100 -6.46 14.39 3.21
C ASP A 100 -6.88 15.41 4.26
N HIS A 101 -5.94 15.84 5.11
CA HIS A 101 -6.16 16.90 6.10
C HIS A 101 -6.57 18.21 5.42
N GLN A 102 -5.82 18.67 4.41
CA GLN A 102 -6.14 19.91 3.69
C GLN A 102 -7.47 19.83 2.96
N LYS A 103 -7.73 18.71 2.28
CA LYS A 103 -9.03 18.43 1.64
C LYS A 103 -10.16 18.45 2.67
N ALA A 104 -10.01 17.78 3.81
CA ALA A 104 -11.02 17.71 4.86
C ALA A 104 -11.29 19.10 5.46
N GLN A 105 -10.26 19.88 5.71
CA GLN A 105 -10.38 21.25 6.21
C GLN A 105 -11.13 22.14 5.21
N ALA A 106 -10.77 22.11 3.93
CA ALA A 106 -11.45 22.87 2.89
C ALA A 106 -12.92 22.46 2.75
N ALA A 107 -13.21 21.16 2.73
CA ALA A 107 -14.56 20.63 2.67
C ALA A 107 -15.42 21.07 3.87
N ARG A 108 -14.83 21.07 5.07
CA ARG A 108 -15.51 21.48 6.31
C ARG A 108 -15.83 22.98 6.32
N LEU A 109 -14.89 23.80 5.85
CA LEU A 109 -15.02 25.27 5.91
C LEU A 109 -15.85 25.86 4.77
N ARG A 110 -15.78 25.29 3.58
CA ARG A 110 -16.35 25.89 2.35
C ARG A 110 -17.23 24.95 1.53
N GLY A 111 -17.42 23.71 1.98
CA GLY A 111 -18.27 22.71 1.34
C GLY A 111 -17.56 21.87 0.28
N TRP A 112 -18.26 20.85 -0.24
CA TRP A 112 -17.69 19.82 -1.12
C TRP A 112 -17.35 20.30 -2.54
N ASN A 113 -18.05 21.31 -3.05
CA ASN A 113 -17.85 21.86 -4.39
C ASN A 113 -16.79 22.98 -4.44
N THR A 114 -16.24 23.38 -3.29
CA THR A 114 -15.25 24.46 -3.22
C THR A 114 -13.94 24.09 -3.92
N THR A 115 -13.22 25.12 -4.35
CA THR A 115 -11.80 25.05 -4.66
C THR A 115 -10.95 25.31 -3.41
N MET A 116 -9.70 24.85 -3.47
CA MET A 116 -8.64 25.12 -2.50
C MET A 116 -7.29 25.20 -3.22
N ILE A 117 -6.33 25.88 -2.61
CA ILE A 117 -4.93 25.82 -3.03
C ILE A 117 -4.23 24.84 -2.11
N MET A 118 -3.67 23.77 -2.68
CA MET A 118 -2.93 22.79 -1.89
C MET A 118 -1.57 23.34 -1.49
N ASN A 119 -1.23 23.22 -0.21
CA ASN A 119 0.03 23.71 0.34
C ASN A 119 1.22 22.91 -0.23
N LYS A 120 2.33 23.60 -0.46
CA LYS A 120 3.62 23.03 -0.87
C LYS A 120 4.14 21.94 0.07
N THR A 121 3.67 21.89 1.32
CA THR A 121 3.95 20.78 2.24
C THR A 121 3.51 19.40 1.74
N ALA A 122 2.60 19.32 0.77
CA ALA A 122 2.18 18.06 0.14
C ALA A 122 3.17 17.55 -0.94
N ILE A 123 4.15 18.36 -1.37
CA ILE A 123 5.09 18.00 -2.44
C ILE A 123 5.95 16.77 -2.08
N PRO A 124 6.54 16.66 -0.87
CA PRO A 124 7.30 15.46 -0.48
C PRO A 124 6.46 14.19 -0.58
N ASP A 125 5.22 14.21 -0.10
CA ASP A 125 4.30 13.08 -0.16
C ASP A 125 3.98 12.67 -1.60
N ILE A 126 3.71 13.65 -2.47
CA ILE A 126 3.46 13.41 -3.89
C ILE A 126 4.69 12.81 -4.58
N ASN A 127 5.89 13.31 -4.28
CA ASN A 127 7.13 12.77 -4.84
C ASN A 127 7.39 11.33 -4.39
N TRP A 128 7.10 11.03 -3.11
CA TRP A 128 7.16 9.67 -2.59
C TRP A 128 6.21 8.74 -3.35
N TRP A 129 4.96 9.16 -3.56
CA TRP A 129 3.98 8.38 -4.34
C TRP A 129 4.44 8.14 -5.78
N ILE A 130 4.95 9.17 -6.46
CA ILE A 130 5.50 9.03 -7.82
C ILE A 130 6.63 8.00 -7.86
N ALA A 131 7.55 8.05 -6.89
CA ALA A 131 8.66 7.11 -6.81
C ALA A 131 8.19 5.66 -6.59
N LYS A 132 7.26 5.44 -5.64
CA LYS A 132 6.70 4.12 -5.36
C LYS A 132 5.96 3.52 -6.55
N LEU A 133 5.16 4.33 -7.25
CA LEU A 133 4.41 3.88 -8.43
C LEU A 133 5.30 3.58 -9.63
N ARG A 134 6.38 4.36 -9.83
CA ARG A 134 7.39 4.08 -10.86
C ARG A 134 8.14 2.78 -10.59
N ALA A 135 8.56 2.56 -9.35
CA ALA A 135 9.27 1.33 -8.98
C ALA A 135 8.35 0.10 -9.08
N ASN A 136 7.08 0.25 -8.69
CA ASN A 136 6.08 -0.82 -8.65
C ASN A 136 6.65 -2.12 -8.03
N ILE A 137 7.42 -1.96 -6.96
CA ILE A 137 8.02 -3.06 -6.20
C ILE A 137 6.87 -3.80 -5.51
N PRO A 138 6.76 -5.11 -5.68
CA PRO A 138 5.63 -5.83 -5.16
C PRO A 138 5.74 -5.96 -3.62
N ALA A 139 4.60 -6.07 -2.94
CA ALA A 139 4.58 -6.25 -1.50
C ALA A 139 4.64 -7.72 -1.13
N GLN A 140 5.41 -8.04 -0.10
CA GLN A 140 5.39 -9.33 0.54
C GLN A 140 4.32 -9.31 1.65
N LEU A 141 3.41 -10.28 1.61
CA LEU A 141 2.26 -10.34 2.52
C LEU A 141 2.56 -11.11 3.81
N ILE A 142 3.61 -11.92 3.79
CA ILE A 142 4.08 -12.67 4.96
C ILE A 142 5.32 -11.96 5.49
N GLN A 143 5.27 -11.57 6.77
CA GLN A 143 6.51 -11.28 7.48
C GLN A 143 7.25 -12.60 7.66
N ILE A 144 8.37 -12.76 6.97
CA ILE A 144 9.26 -13.88 7.25
C ILE A 144 9.80 -13.63 8.66
N PRO A 145 9.52 -14.50 9.65
CA PRO A 145 10.09 -14.33 10.98
C PRO A 145 11.62 -14.32 10.85
N PRO A 146 12.30 -13.38 11.52
CA PRO A 146 13.75 -13.29 11.43
C PRO A 146 14.35 -14.58 11.98
N LYS A 147 15.16 -15.26 11.17
CA LYS A 147 15.87 -16.49 11.60
C LYS A 147 16.84 -16.25 12.76
N VAL A 148 17.20 -14.99 12.99
CA VAL A 148 18.16 -14.53 13.98
C VAL A 148 17.67 -13.20 14.55
N ILE A 149 17.53 -13.13 15.87
CA ILE A 149 17.23 -11.90 16.62
C ILE A 149 18.50 -11.49 17.36
N MET A 150 18.93 -10.25 17.22
CA MET A 150 20.07 -9.71 17.97
C MET A 150 19.61 -8.57 18.86
N THR A 151 19.66 -8.78 20.17
CA THR A 151 19.32 -7.78 21.18
C THR A 151 20.61 -7.17 21.68
N THR A 152 20.71 -5.85 21.66
CA THR A 152 21.89 -5.13 22.15
C THR A 152 21.50 -4.15 23.25
N ASN A 153 22.28 -4.12 24.33
CA ASN A 153 22.15 -3.16 25.41
C ASN A 153 23.47 -2.39 25.59
N ALA A 154 23.35 -1.15 26.02
CA ALA A 154 24.47 -0.24 26.20
C ALA A 154 24.37 0.44 27.57
N ALA A 155 25.47 0.44 28.30
CA ALA A 155 25.67 1.25 29.50
C ALA A 155 26.98 2.04 29.35
N PRO A 156 27.17 3.15 30.10
CA PRO A 156 28.38 3.96 30.00
C PRO A 156 29.69 3.19 30.19
N SER A 157 29.65 2.04 30.89
CA SER A 157 30.81 1.20 31.18
C SER A 157 30.93 -0.05 30.30
N ARG A 158 29.88 -0.46 29.57
CA ARG A 158 29.89 -1.73 28.79
C ARG A 158 28.76 -1.78 27.77
N TRP A 159 29.01 -2.50 26.67
CA TRP A 159 27.98 -2.92 25.72
C TRP A 159 27.79 -4.44 25.78
N GLY A 160 26.55 -4.92 25.71
CA GLY A 160 26.21 -6.33 25.64
C GLY A 160 25.36 -6.63 24.42
N SER A 161 25.53 -7.83 23.85
CA SER A 161 24.65 -8.33 22.79
C SER A 161 24.25 -9.77 23.07
N THR A 162 23.03 -10.15 22.70
CA THR A 162 22.53 -11.53 22.75
C THR A 162 21.94 -11.85 21.40
N GLN A 163 22.36 -12.95 20.80
CA GLN A 163 21.83 -13.45 19.54
C GLN A 163 21.03 -14.73 19.79
N GLU A 164 19.77 -14.73 19.38
CA GLU A 164 18.88 -15.90 19.43
C GLU A 164 18.58 -16.36 17.99
N ARG A 165 18.69 -17.66 17.72
CA ARG A 165 18.31 -18.27 16.42
C ARG A 165 17.22 -19.30 16.66
N ASP A 166 16.33 -19.44 15.68
CA ASP A 166 15.20 -20.40 15.70
C ASP A 166 15.61 -21.89 15.79
N LEU A 167 16.92 -22.18 15.78
CA LEU A 167 17.48 -23.47 16.21
C LEU A 167 18.20 -23.22 17.54
N LYS A 168 17.58 -23.66 18.64
CA LYS A 168 18.06 -23.65 20.06
C LYS A 168 19.59 -23.66 20.21
N MET A 169 20.24 -22.52 20.10
CA MET A 169 21.61 -22.34 20.57
C MET A 169 21.85 -20.86 20.87
N ILE A 170 21.83 -20.54 22.16
CA ILE A 170 22.17 -19.21 22.68
C ILE A 170 23.69 -19.13 22.74
N ALA A 171 24.30 -18.19 22.01
CA ALA A 171 25.70 -17.82 22.18
C ALA A 171 25.77 -16.42 22.81
N ILE A 172 26.38 -16.33 23.99
CA ILE A 172 26.61 -15.08 24.72
C ILE A 172 28.08 -14.70 24.54
N ALA A 173 28.35 -13.48 24.05
CA ALA A 173 29.71 -12.95 23.97
C ALA A 173 29.83 -11.70 24.86
N TYR A 174 30.88 -11.69 25.70
CA TYR A 174 31.28 -10.53 26.49
C TYR A 174 32.53 -9.92 25.85
N GLY A 175 32.46 -8.64 25.48
CA GLY A 175 33.64 -7.85 25.13
C GLY A 175 34.20 -7.17 26.37
N THR A 176 35.52 -7.28 26.57
CA THR A 176 36.31 -6.52 27.57
C THR A 176 36.55 -5.10 27.10
#